data_AF-A0A314UZ90-F1
#
_entry.id   AF-A0A314UZ90-F1
#
_cell.length_a   1.000
_cell.length_b   1.000
_cell.length_c   1.000
_cell.angle_alpha   90.00
_cell.angle_beta   90.00
_cell.angle_gamma   90.00
#
_symmetry.space_group_name_H-M   'P 1'
#
loop_
_entity.id
_entity.type
_entity.pdbx_description
1 polymer ?
#
loop_
_entity_poly.entity_id
_entity_poly.type
_entity_poly.pdbx_seq_one_letter_code
_entity_poly.pdbx_strand_id
1 'polypeptide(L)'
;MPDEILDDIWKDITDNTDAPEAYRFHCLKVVGNRWRDWKCRLKQKWYDKYDTDEQRLAITPPRVVTEQWKTLECSEMNKVNRAQGGAPHRTGRKSFAQLRNVNQFNQCLEEREEDEQDELFREEIFTKVMGTDAHGRVRMYGAGVTPSQVFGQKSNLDNNENRMREEQEKQYQSKIDDLQSKLNEVSSQLSQVMTHVGFQTTPEESGSGQIPDASSMHQRRLSVNSELQPNLDLEA
;
A
#
# COMPACT_ATOMS: atom_id res chain seq x y z
N MET A 1 9.88 16.12 -38.09
CA MET A 1 10.91 16.89 -38.82
C MET A 1 11.65 15.85 -39.62
N PRO A 2 12.03 16.09 -40.88
CA PRO A 2 12.81 15.11 -41.63
C PRO A 2 14.04 14.69 -40.82
N ASP A 3 14.33 13.40 -40.78
CA ASP A 3 15.39 12.82 -39.94
C ASP A 3 16.77 13.32 -40.38
N GLU A 4 16.96 13.54 -41.69
CA GLU A 4 18.15 14.16 -42.29
C GLU A 4 18.50 15.51 -41.63
N ILE A 5 17.49 16.34 -41.33
CA ILE A 5 17.69 17.66 -40.71
C ILE A 5 18.00 17.53 -39.21
N LEU A 6 17.52 16.47 -38.55
CA LEU A 6 17.85 16.22 -37.14
C LEU A 6 19.31 15.80 -36.98
N ASP A 7 19.82 15.02 -37.93
CA ASP A 7 21.22 14.58 -37.94
C ASP A 7 22.18 15.72 -38.25
N ASP A 8 21.85 16.60 -39.20
CA ASP A 8 22.63 17.83 -39.46
C ASP A 8 22.68 18.75 -38.23
N ILE A 9 21.55 18.93 -37.53
CA ILE A 9 21.51 19.74 -36.30
C ILE A 9 22.30 19.08 -35.18
N TRP A 10 22.27 17.75 -35.06
CA TRP A 10 23.08 17.05 -34.07
C TRP A 10 24.57 17.24 -34.35
N LYS A 11 24.97 17.14 -35.63
CA LYS A 11 26.34 17.38 -36.07
C LYS A 11 26.81 18.80 -35.74
N ASP A 12 25.99 19.81 -36.01
CA ASP A 12 26.30 21.20 -35.62
C ASP A 12 26.42 21.35 -34.10
N ILE A 13 25.60 20.67 -33.31
CA ILE A 13 25.69 20.71 -31.84
C ILE A 13 26.99 20.06 -31.36
N THR A 14 27.38 18.92 -31.92
CA THR A 14 28.65 18.25 -31.56
C THR A 14 29.88 19.03 -32.01
N ASP A 15 29.80 19.74 -33.14
CA ASP A 15 30.91 20.54 -33.66
C ASP A 15 31.09 21.86 -32.86
N ASN A 16 30.02 22.39 -32.25
CA ASN A 16 30.04 23.64 -31.48
C ASN A 16 30.04 23.45 -29.95
N THR A 17 29.77 22.24 -29.46
CA THR A 17 29.71 21.94 -28.02
C THR A 17 30.28 20.55 -27.72
N ASP A 18 31.00 20.41 -26.60
CA ASP A 18 31.49 19.11 -26.08
C ASP A 18 30.36 18.24 -25.48
N ALA A 19 29.16 18.28 -26.07
CA ALA A 19 27.99 17.60 -25.56
C ALA A 19 28.17 16.07 -25.68
N PRO A 20 28.06 15.31 -24.58
CA PRO A 20 28.17 13.85 -24.64
C PRO A 20 26.96 13.26 -25.40
N GLU A 21 27.19 12.16 -26.12
CA GLU A 21 26.17 11.47 -26.94
C GLU A 21 24.91 11.08 -26.12
N ALA A 22 25.07 10.82 -24.82
CA ALA A 22 23.94 10.58 -23.90
C ALA A 22 22.92 11.74 -23.86
N TYR A 23 23.36 12.97 -24.19
CA TYR A 23 22.53 14.17 -24.19
C TYR A 23 21.83 14.41 -25.54
N ARG A 24 22.17 13.64 -26.58
CA ARG A 24 21.56 13.72 -27.93
C ARG A 24 20.05 13.72 -27.89
N PHE A 25 19.49 12.77 -27.16
CA PHE A 25 18.05 12.63 -27.04
C PHE A 25 17.39 13.91 -26.49
N HIS A 26 18.01 14.55 -25.49
CA HIS A 26 17.48 15.77 -24.89
C HIS A 26 17.57 16.96 -25.86
N CYS A 27 18.73 17.14 -26.51
CA CYS A 27 18.92 18.18 -27.52
C CYS A 27 17.90 18.06 -28.66
N LEU A 28 17.78 16.87 -29.27
CA LEU A 28 16.85 16.63 -30.36
C LEU A 28 15.39 16.78 -29.92
N LYS A 29 15.06 16.45 -28.67
CA LYS A 29 13.72 16.69 -28.09
C LYS A 29 13.40 18.19 -28.01
N VAL A 30 14.36 19.01 -27.57
CA VAL A 30 14.20 20.48 -27.50
C VAL A 30 14.06 21.07 -28.90
N VAL A 31 14.90 20.66 -29.84
CA VAL A 31 14.82 21.06 -31.26
C VAL A 31 13.47 20.66 -31.87
N GLY A 32 13.02 19.43 -31.63
CA GLY A 32 11.72 18.94 -32.09
C GLY A 32 10.53 19.69 -31.48
N ASN A 33 10.62 20.09 -30.22
CA ASN A 33 9.63 20.98 -29.59
C ASN A 33 9.62 22.36 -30.28
N ARG A 34 10.79 22.96 -30.49
CA ARG A 34 10.93 24.26 -31.17
C ARG A 34 10.37 24.23 -32.60
N TRP A 35 10.59 23.14 -33.33
CA TRP A 35 10.02 22.92 -34.65
C TRP A 35 8.49 22.85 -34.62
N ARG A 36 7.91 22.14 -33.62
CA ARG A 36 6.45 22.12 -33.42
C ARG A 36 5.88 23.50 -33.11
N ASP A 37 6.53 24.27 -32.23
CA ASP A 37 6.12 25.62 -31.87
C ASP A 37 6.18 26.57 -33.06
N TRP A 38 7.25 26.48 -33.85
CA TRP A 38 7.41 27.28 -35.07
C TRP A 38 6.28 26.98 -36.08
N LYS A 39 5.98 25.70 -36.33
CA LYS A 39 4.85 25.30 -37.18
C LYS A 39 3.52 25.82 -36.66
N CYS A 40 3.31 25.80 -35.34
CA CYS A 40 2.09 26.33 -34.72
C CYS A 40 1.93 27.83 -35.01
N ARG A 41 2.97 28.63 -34.76
CA ARG A 41 2.97 30.09 -35.05
C ARG A 41 2.81 30.38 -36.53
N LEU A 42 3.42 29.56 -37.37
CA LEU A 42 3.31 29.68 -38.83
C LEU A 42 1.87 29.45 -39.29
N LYS A 43 1.20 28.41 -38.78
CA LYS A 43 -0.23 28.17 -39.04
C LYS A 43 -1.10 29.31 -38.55
N GLN A 44 -0.87 29.81 -37.33
CA GLN A 44 -1.63 30.93 -36.79
C GLN A 44 -1.49 32.20 -37.65
N LYS A 45 -0.31 32.46 -38.23
CA LYS A 45 -0.06 33.67 -39.01
C LYS A 45 -0.59 33.59 -40.45
N TRP A 46 -0.58 32.41 -41.06
CA TRP A 46 -0.81 32.23 -42.50
C TRP A 46 -1.96 31.29 -42.85
N TYR A 47 -2.37 30.39 -41.95
CA TYR A 47 -3.44 29.41 -42.17
C TYR A 47 -4.76 29.86 -41.53
N ASP A 48 -4.74 30.24 -40.26
CA ASP A 48 -5.97 30.57 -39.50
C ASP A 48 -6.62 31.92 -39.90
N LYS A 49 -5.98 32.70 -40.77
CA LYS A 49 -6.49 33.99 -41.26
C LYS A 49 -7.41 33.88 -42.47
N TYR A 50 -7.37 32.76 -43.19
CA TYR A 50 -8.10 32.58 -44.44
C TYR A 50 -9.08 31.43 -44.28
N ASP A 51 -10.33 31.66 -44.70
CA ASP A 51 -11.42 30.69 -44.52
C ASP A 51 -11.49 29.66 -45.66
N THR A 52 -10.97 30.01 -46.85
CA THR A 52 -11.06 29.21 -48.08
C THR A 52 -9.74 28.53 -48.45
N ASP A 53 -9.79 27.26 -48.86
CA ASP A 53 -8.59 26.46 -49.20
C ASP A 53 -7.82 27.00 -50.41
N GLU A 54 -8.50 27.59 -51.38
CA GLU A 54 -7.88 28.21 -52.56
C GLU A 54 -6.99 29.40 -52.18
N GLN A 55 -7.39 30.18 -51.17
CA GLN A 55 -6.60 31.30 -50.65
C GLN A 55 -5.41 30.83 -49.82
N ARG A 56 -5.55 29.68 -49.12
CA ARG A 56 -4.48 29.05 -48.32
C ARG A 56 -3.37 28.47 -49.20
N LEU A 57 -3.71 27.93 -50.37
CA LEU A 57 -2.76 27.34 -51.31
C LEU A 57 -2.01 28.38 -52.16
N ALA A 58 -2.61 29.55 -52.39
CA ALA A 58 -1.98 30.66 -53.12
C ALA A 58 -0.86 31.36 -52.32
N ILE A 59 -0.94 31.33 -50.99
CA ILE A 59 0.03 32.00 -50.11
C ILE A 59 1.04 30.97 -49.60
N THR A 60 2.13 30.81 -50.35
CA THR A 60 3.28 30.02 -49.89
C THR A 60 4.15 30.91 -49.00
N PRO A 61 4.33 30.57 -47.70
CA PRO A 61 5.23 31.33 -46.84
C PRO A 61 6.65 31.30 -47.41
N PRO A 62 7.38 32.42 -47.47
CA PRO A 62 8.68 32.52 -48.17
C PRO A 62 9.78 31.58 -47.68
N ARG A 63 9.57 30.89 -46.55
CA ARG A 63 10.57 30.07 -45.85
C ARG A 63 10.18 28.59 -45.78
N VAL A 64 9.11 28.19 -46.48
CA VAL A 64 8.55 26.83 -46.43
C VAL A 64 8.49 26.28 -47.85
N VAL A 65 9.03 25.08 -48.07
CA VAL A 65 8.93 24.37 -49.35
C VAL A 65 7.46 24.02 -49.61
N THR A 66 6.95 24.31 -50.80
CA THR A 66 5.54 24.12 -51.20
C THR A 66 5.01 22.71 -50.93
N GLU A 67 5.83 21.68 -51.18
CA GLU A 67 5.48 20.27 -50.93
C GLU A 67 5.35 19.96 -49.42
N GLN A 68 6.13 20.63 -48.57
CA GLN A 68 5.98 20.53 -47.11
C GLN A 68 4.74 21.30 -46.61
N TRP A 69 4.33 22.37 -47.30
CA TRP A 69 3.13 23.14 -46.95
C TRP A 69 1.84 22.32 -47.14
N LYS A 70 1.72 21.57 -48.24
CA LYS A 70 0.58 20.67 -48.50
C LYS A 70 0.39 19.61 -47.40
N THR A 71 1.48 19.03 -46.88
CA THR A 71 1.40 18.01 -45.82
C THR A 71 1.01 18.55 -44.43
N LEU A 72 0.95 19.88 -44.24
CA LEU A 72 0.53 20.47 -42.97
C LEU A 72 -1.00 20.39 -42.74
N GLU A 73 -1.77 20.02 -43.76
CA GLU A 73 -3.22 19.88 -43.75
C GLU A 73 -3.73 18.70 -42.89
N CYS A 74 -2.85 17.77 -42.45
CA CYS A 74 -3.19 16.68 -41.52
C CYS A 74 -3.57 17.12 -40.08
N SER A 75 -3.97 18.38 -39.89
CA SER A 75 -4.51 18.93 -38.65
C SER A 75 -6.02 18.73 -38.52
N GLU A 76 -6.78 18.80 -39.62
CA GLU A 76 -8.24 18.61 -39.61
C GLU A 76 -8.61 17.26 -38.99
N MET A 77 -7.92 16.19 -39.39
CA MET A 77 -8.18 14.85 -38.86
C MET A 77 -7.91 14.76 -37.35
N ASN A 78 -6.87 15.45 -36.83
CA ASN A 78 -6.60 15.50 -35.39
C ASN A 78 -7.55 16.43 -34.61
N LYS A 79 -8.06 17.51 -35.25
CA LYS A 79 -9.12 18.36 -34.69
C LYS A 79 -10.43 17.58 -34.61
N VAL A 80 -10.80 16.86 -35.67
CA VAL A 80 -11.98 15.97 -35.70
C VAL A 80 -11.83 14.87 -34.66
N ASN A 81 -10.67 14.23 -34.53
CA ASN A 81 -10.42 13.21 -33.50
C ASN A 81 -10.50 13.78 -32.07
N ARG A 82 -10.08 15.04 -31.84
CA ARG A 82 -10.26 15.71 -30.54
C ARG A 82 -11.71 16.11 -30.27
N ALA A 83 -12.44 16.53 -31.31
CA ALA A 83 -13.86 16.87 -31.20
C ALA A 83 -14.75 15.63 -31.01
N GLN A 84 -14.33 14.49 -31.58
CA GLN A 84 -14.90 13.16 -31.33
C GLN A 84 -14.47 12.56 -29.99
N GLY A 85 -13.41 13.10 -29.39
CA GLY A 85 -13.05 12.81 -28.00
C GLY A 85 -14.17 13.28 -27.10
N GLY A 86 -14.88 12.34 -26.46
CA GLY A 86 -15.89 12.67 -25.47
C GLY A 86 -15.32 13.46 -24.30
N ALA A 87 -16.21 14.04 -23.47
CA ALA A 87 -15.79 14.70 -22.25
C ALA A 87 -14.84 13.79 -21.46
N PRO A 88 -13.71 14.32 -20.94
CA PRO A 88 -12.83 13.53 -20.10
C PRO A 88 -13.66 12.90 -18.98
N HIS A 89 -13.44 11.62 -18.72
CA HIS A 89 -14.21 10.92 -17.70
C HIS A 89 -14.10 11.67 -16.36
N ARG A 90 -15.22 11.84 -15.66
CA ARG A 90 -15.26 12.53 -14.35
C ARG A 90 -14.50 11.79 -13.25
N THR A 91 -14.06 10.57 -13.52
CA THR A 91 -13.31 9.69 -12.62
C THR A 91 -11.88 10.19 -12.29
N GLY A 92 -11.42 11.26 -12.94
CA GLY A 92 -10.12 11.88 -12.64
C GLY A 92 -8.94 10.96 -13.00
N ARG A 93 -7.94 10.87 -12.12
CA ARG A 93 -6.73 10.05 -12.35
C ARG A 93 -6.96 8.53 -12.21
N LYS A 94 -8.12 8.10 -11.70
CA LYS A 94 -8.44 6.68 -11.55
C LYS A 94 -8.93 6.10 -12.87
N SER A 95 -8.41 4.94 -13.25
CA SER A 95 -8.88 4.22 -14.45
C SER A 95 -10.25 3.60 -14.22
N PHE A 96 -10.99 3.30 -15.29
CA PHE A 96 -12.28 2.60 -15.19
C PHE A 96 -12.17 1.23 -14.53
N ALA A 97 -11.08 0.49 -14.77
CA ALA A 97 -10.83 -0.79 -14.11
C ALA A 97 -10.67 -0.63 -12.59
N GLN A 98 -9.92 0.40 -12.16
CA GLN A 98 -9.74 0.69 -10.75
C GLN A 98 -11.06 1.12 -10.10
N LEU A 99 -11.88 1.91 -10.80
CA LEU A 99 -13.19 2.32 -10.29
C LEU A 99 -14.16 1.15 -10.15
N ARG A 100 -14.17 0.24 -11.13
CA ARG A 100 -14.98 -0.98 -11.08
C ARG A 100 -14.63 -1.83 -9.87
N ASN A 101 -13.34 -2.08 -9.65
CA ASN A 101 -12.89 -2.91 -8.53
C ASN A 101 -13.23 -2.27 -7.17
N VAL A 102 -13.05 -0.95 -7.02
CA VAL A 102 -13.42 -0.24 -5.79
C VAL A 102 -14.92 -0.29 -5.55
N ASN A 103 -15.73 -0.06 -6.58
CA ASN A 103 -17.19 -0.14 -6.43
C ASN A 103 -17.65 -1.55 -6.05
N GLN A 104 -17.08 -2.59 -6.65
CA GLN A 104 -17.39 -3.99 -6.30
C GLN A 104 -16.95 -4.32 -4.86
N PHE A 105 -15.79 -3.85 -4.44
CA PHE A 105 -15.30 -4.04 -3.08
C PHE A 105 -16.22 -3.38 -2.04
N ASN A 106 -16.60 -2.12 -2.28
CA ASN A 106 -17.52 -1.41 -1.38
C ASN A 106 -18.90 -2.06 -1.35
N GLN A 107 -19.42 -2.50 -2.49
CA GLN A 107 -20.70 -3.19 -2.56
C GLN A 107 -20.70 -4.49 -1.73
N CYS A 108 -19.61 -5.25 -1.76
CA CYS A 108 -19.47 -6.43 -0.92
C CYS A 108 -19.28 -6.11 0.57
N LEU A 109 -18.75 -4.93 0.92
CA LEU A 109 -18.68 -4.48 2.31
C LEU A 109 -20.03 -4.02 2.85
N GLU A 110 -20.90 -3.44 2.00
CA GLU A 110 -22.27 -3.02 2.39
C GLU A 110 -23.21 -4.20 2.70
N GLU A 111 -22.84 -5.44 2.35
CA GLU A 111 -23.64 -6.64 2.64
C GLU A 111 -23.65 -7.05 4.13
N ARG A 112 -22.76 -6.51 4.97
CA ARG A 112 -22.63 -6.85 6.40
C ARG A 112 -22.35 -5.60 7.24
N GLU A 113 -22.88 -5.54 8.47
CA GLU A 113 -22.67 -4.43 9.40
C GLU A 113 -21.16 -4.22 9.72
N GLU A 114 -20.77 -2.96 9.89
CA GLU A 114 -19.36 -2.52 9.91
C GLU A 114 -18.56 -3.12 11.09
N ASP A 115 -19.28 -3.46 12.15
CA ASP A 115 -18.85 -4.02 13.42
C ASP A 115 -18.59 -5.54 13.38
N GLU A 116 -19.02 -6.22 12.32
CA GLU A 116 -18.68 -7.62 12.03
C GLU A 116 -17.61 -7.76 10.92
N GLN A 117 -17.05 -6.65 10.45
CA GLN A 117 -16.07 -6.61 9.36
C GLN A 117 -14.66 -6.93 9.86
N ASP A 118 -14.46 -8.16 10.33
CA ASP A 118 -13.15 -8.67 10.74
C ASP A 118 -12.16 -8.65 9.56
N GLU A 119 -10.86 -8.59 9.88
CA GLU A 119 -9.79 -8.53 8.88
C GLU A 119 -9.80 -9.74 7.92
N LEU A 120 -10.23 -10.92 8.41
CA LEU A 120 -10.41 -12.12 7.60
C LEU A 120 -11.53 -11.96 6.56
N PHE A 121 -12.63 -11.31 6.92
CA PHE A 121 -13.74 -11.06 6.00
C PHE A 121 -13.32 -10.05 4.92
N ARG A 122 -12.58 -9.00 5.31
CA ARG A 122 -12.02 -8.04 4.34
C ARG A 122 -11.08 -8.72 3.35
N GLU A 123 -10.24 -9.65 3.80
CA GLU A 123 -9.35 -10.43 2.92
C GLU A 123 -10.13 -11.39 2.00
N GLU A 124 -11.23 -11.98 2.48
CA GLU A 124 -12.12 -12.81 1.67
C GLU A 124 -12.78 -11.99 0.55
N ILE A 125 -13.37 -10.84 0.89
CA ILE A 125 -13.94 -9.91 -0.09
C ILE A 125 -12.87 -9.42 -1.06
N PHE A 126 -11.68 -9.11 -0.56
CA PHE A 126 -10.56 -8.69 -1.39
C PHE A 126 -10.17 -9.77 -2.40
N THR A 127 -10.08 -11.02 -1.96
CA THR A 127 -9.79 -12.18 -2.82
C THR A 127 -10.92 -12.46 -3.81
N LYS A 128 -12.18 -12.26 -3.42
CA LYS A 128 -13.35 -12.40 -4.30
C LYS A 128 -13.36 -11.35 -5.42
N VAL A 129 -13.03 -10.10 -5.11
CA VAL A 129 -13.04 -8.98 -6.08
C VAL A 129 -11.78 -8.96 -6.96
N MET A 130 -10.62 -9.25 -6.37
CA MET A 130 -9.32 -9.10 -7.03
C MET A 130 -8.71 -10.43 -7.51
N GLY A 131 -9.31 -11.58 -7.16
CA GLY A 131 -8.79 -12.93 -7.42
C GLY A 131 -7.90 -13.44 -6.29
N THR A 132 -7.39 -14.69 -6.40
CA THR A 132 -6.36 -15.27 -5.51
C THR A 132 -4.94 -14.97 -6.00
N ASP A 133 -3.97 -14.95 -5.07
CA ASP A 133 -2.62 -14.44 -5.38
C ASP A 133 -1.90 -15.51 -6.18
N ALA A 134 -1.33 -15.14 -7.31
CA ALA A 134 -0.66 -16.09 -8.18
C ALA A 134 0.74 -16.42 -7.66
N HIS A 135 1.25 -17.61 -7.98
CA HIS A 135 2.60 -18.00 -7.59
C HIS A 135 3.63 -16.97 -8.07
N GLY A 136 4.39 -16.41 -7.11
CA GLY A 136 5.43 -15.41 -7.39
C GLY A 136 4.90 -13.99 -7.62
N ARG A 137 3.63 -13.68 -7.35
CA ARG A 137 3.09 -12.33 -7.52
C ARG A 137 2.14 -11.92 -6.40
N VAL A 138 2.35 -10.74 -5.84
CA VAL A 138 1.43 -10.09 -4.88
C VAL A 138 0.53 -9.11 -5.63
N ARG A 139 -0.78 -9.17 -5.36
CA ARG A 139 -1.77 -8.19 -5.84
C ARG A 139 -1.42 -6.75 -5.46
N MET A 140 -1.84 -5.79 -6.28
CA MET A 140 -1.80 -4.33 -6.05
C MET A 140 -0.42 -3.65 -5.90
N TYR A 141 0.65 -4.40 -5.65
CA TYR A 141 2.01 -3.83 -5.56
C TYR A 141 2.67 -3.54 -6.92
N GLY A 142 1.98 -3.81 -8.03
CA GLY A 142 2.47 -3.56 -9.38
C GLY A 142 2.96 -4.82 -10.10
N ALA A 143 3.57 -4.65 -11.27
CA ALA A 143 4.07 -5.77 -12.06
C ALA A 143 5.38 -6.31 -11.45
N GLY A 144 5.44 -7.63 -11.23
CA GLY A 144 6.66 -8.33 -10.83
C GLY A 144 6.99 -8.31 -9.33
N VAL A 145 6.13 -7.72 -8.48
CA VAL A 145 6.34 -7.77 -7.03
C VAL A 145 5.98 -9.16 -6.50
N THR A 146 6.94 -9.81 -5.87
CA THR A 146 6.81 -11.19 -5.36
C THR A 146 6.53 -11.20 -3.85
N PRO A 147 5.86 -12.24 -3.32
CA PRO A 147 5.57 -12.34 -1.88
C PRO A 147 6.82 -12.21 -1.00
N SER A 148 7.96 -12.75 -1.45
CA SER A 148 9.23 -12.65 -0.71
C SER A 148 9.78 -11.24 -0.61
N GLN A 149 9.43 -10.34 -1.53
CA GLN A 149 9.82 -8.93 -1.47
C GLN A 149 8.95 -8.12 -0.49
N VAL A 150 7.70 -8.53 -0.29
CA VAL A 150 6.75 -7.82 0.58
C VAL A 150 6.78 -8.37 2.00
N PHE A 151 6.73 -9.70 2.14
CA PHE A 151 6.60 -10.40 3.42
C PHE A 151 7.93 -11.00 3.90
N GLY A 152 9.01 -10.82 3.13
CA GLY A 152 10.32 -11.41 3.41
C GLY A 152 10.41 -12.89 3.01
N GLN A 153 11.64 -13.42 3.00
CA GLN A 153 11.84 -14.85 2.87
C GLN A 153 11.48 -15.51 4.20
N LYS A 154 10.39 -16.29 4.22
CA LYS A 154 10.17 -17.26 5.31
C LYS A 154 11.29 -18.29 5.23
N SER A 155 12.30 -18.14 6.10
CA SER A 155 13.39 -19.10 6.16
C SER A 155 12.84 -20.43 6.69
N ASN A 156 13.40 -21.55 6.23
CA ASN A 156 13.06 -22.88 6.75
C ASN A 156 13.32 -23.03 8.27
N LEU A 157 14.01 -22.06 8.89
CA LEU A 157 14.23 -21.99 10.33
C LEU A 157 12.90 -21.90 11.09
N ASP A 158 11.95 -21.12 10.59
CA ASP A 158 10.65 -20.86 11.23
C ASP A 158 9.81 -22.14 11.32
N ASN A 159 9.89 -23.00 10.30
CA ASN A 159 9.24 -24.32 10.33
C ASN A 159 9.89 -25.28 11.33
N ASN A 160 11.20 -25.15 11.56
CA ASN A 160 11.94 -26.02 12.48
C ASN A 160 11.73 -25.58 13.94
N GLU A 161 11.73 -24.27 14.21
CA GLU A 161 11.41 -23.70 15.52
C GLU A 161 9.97 -24.01 15.95
N ASN A 162 9.01 -23.92 15.02
CA ASN A 162 7.62 -24.28 15.32
C ASN A 162 7.47 -25.79 15.61
N ARG A 163 8.19 -26.67 14.90
CA ARG A 163 8.24 -28.10 15.22
C ARG A 163 8.82 -28.39 16.60
N MET A 164 9.95 -27.75 16.93
CA MET A 164 10.59 -27.91 18.23
C MET A 164 9.69 -27.42 19.37
N ARG A 165 8.96 -26.32 19.16
CA ARG A 165 7.96 -25.81 20.11
C ARG A 165 6.80 -26.81 20.29
N GLU A 166 6.25 -27.33 19.19
CA GLU A 166 5.13 -28.29 19.23
C GLU A 166 5.52 -29.60 19.95
N GLU A 167 6.75 -30.07 19.76
CA GLU A 167 7.28 -31.24 20.48
C GLU A 167 7.45 -30.98 21.98
N GLN A 168 7.95 -29.80 22.36
CA GLN A 168 8.04 -29.39 23.77
C GLN A 168 6.66 -29.29 24.42
N GLU A 169 5.68 -28.70 23.74
CA GLU A 169 4.30 -28.59 24.23
C GLU A 169 3.68 -29.97 24.47
N LYS A 170 3.88 -30.93 23.54
CA LYS A 170 3.44 -32.33 23.74
C LYS A 170 4.11 -32.97 24.95
N GLN A 171 5.40 -32.73 25.16
CA GLN A 171 6.12 -33.26 26.31
C GLN A 171 5.60 -32.69 27.64
N TYR A 172 5.36 -31.38 27.71
CA TYR A 172 4.78 -30.75 28.89
C TYR A 172 3.35 -31.22 29.15
N GLN A 173 2.54 -31.36 28.10
CA GLN A 173 1.17 -31.85 28.23
C GLN A 173 1.14 -33.29 28.78
N SER A 174 1.96 -34.19 28.22
CA SER A 174 2.08 -35.56 28.75
C SER A 174 2.50 -35.58 30.22
N LYS A 175 3.39 -34.68 30.64
CA LYS A 175 3.82 -34.58 32.03
C LYS A 175 2.73 -34.05 32.96
N ILE A 176 1.90 -33.13 32.47
CA ILE A 176 0.71 -32.64 33.19
C ILE A 176 -0.28 -33.79 33.37
N ASP A 177 -0.56 -34.54 32.30
CA ASP A 177 -1.49 -35.68 32.34
C ASP A 177 -1.01 -36.77 33.32
N ASP A 178 0.29 -37.08 33.31
CA ASP A 178 0.92 -37.99 34.27
C ASP A 178 0.77 -37.51 35.72
N LEU A 179 0.99 -36.23 35.99
CA LEU A 179 0.82 -35.65 37.32
C LEU A 179 -0.65 -35.67 37.77
N GLN A 180 -1.58 -35.39 36.86
CA GLN A 180 -3.01 -35.48 37.12
C GLN A 180 -3.42 -36.91 37.46
N SER A 181 -2.91 -37.92 36.74
CA SER A 181 -3.19 -39.33 37.04
C SER A 181 -2.70 -39.74 38.43
N LYS A 182 -1.49 -39.31 38.82
CA LYS A 182 -0.92 -39.57 40.15
C LYS A 182 -1.72 -38.88 41.26
N LEU A 183 -2.18 -37.66 41.04
CA LEU A 183 -3.02 -36.94 41.98
C LEU A 183 -4.35 -37.67 42.19
N ASN A 184 -4.98 -38.13 41.10
CA ASN A 184 -6.22 -38.89 41.15
C ASN A 184 -6.04 -40.23 41.88
N GLU A 185 -4.91 -40.90 41.69
CA GLU A 185 -4.59 -42.15 42.38
C GLU A 185 -4.39 -41.96 43.89
N VAL A 186 -3.59 -40.96 44.29
CA VAL A 186 -3.41 -40.63 45.71
C VAL A 186 -4.74 -40.20 46.35
N SER A 187 -5.55 -39.42 45.62
CA SER A 187 -6.90 -39.04 46.06
C SER A 187 -7.80 -40.27 46.26
N SER A 188 -7.76 -41.23 45.35
CA SER A 188 -8.50 -42.49 45.47
C SER A 188 -8.03 -43.33 46.67
N GLN A 189 -6.71 -43.46 46.86
CA GLN A 189 -6.13 -44.16 48.01
C GLN A 189 -6.51 -43.48 49.33
N LEU A 190 -6.49 -42.15 49.39
CA LEU A 190 -6.91 -41.39 50.56
C LEU A 190 -8.39 -41.64 50.87
N SER A 191 -9.27 -41.58 49.87
CA SER A 191 -10.69 -41.90 50.04
C SER A 191 -10.90 -43.34 50.53
N GLN A 192 -10.16 -44.31 49.98
CA GLN A 192 -10.23 -45.71 50.41
C GLN A 192 -9.80 -45.88 51.88
N VAL A 193 -8.69 -45.27 52.30
CA VAL A 193 -8.23 -45.33 53.69
C VAL A 193 -9.23 -44.64 54.62
N MET A 194 -9.77 -43.47 54.23
CA MET A 194 -10.79 -42.74 54.99
C MET A 194 -12.05 -43.59 55.23
N THR A 195 -12.53 -44.33 54.22
CA THR A 195 -13.68 -45.23 54.36
C THR A 195 -13.41 -46.41 55.29
N HIS A 196 -12.19 -46.98 55.29
CA HIS A 196 -11.85 -48.13 56.14
C HIS A 196 -11.67 -47.76 57.62
N VAL A 197 -11.27 -46.52 57.92
CA VAL A 197 -11.07 -46.00 59.28
C VAL A 197 -12.38 -45.41 59.87
N GLY A 198 -13.48 -45.39 59.11
CA GLY A 198 -14.79 -44.93 59.58
C GLY A 198 -14.95 -43.40 59.64
N PHE A 199 -14.12 -42.66 58.90
CA PHE A 199 -14.28 -41.21 58.73
C PHE A 199 -15.31 -40.91 57.63
N GLN A 200 -16.43 -40.29 57.99
CA GLN A 200 -17.40 -39.78 57.03
C GLN A 200 -16.87 -38.47 56.43
N THR A 201 -16.61 -38.43 55.11
CA THR A 201 -16.48 -37.15 54.40
C THR A 201 -17.89 -36.67 54.05
N THR A 202 -18.45 -35.79 54.86
CA THR A 202 -19.60 -34.98 54.42
C THR A 202 -19.14 -34.11 53.25
N PRO A 203 -19.87 -34.05 52.13
CA PRO A 203 -19.62 -33.04 51.12
C PRO A 203 -20.13 -31.70 51.67
N GLU A 204 -19.27 -30.94 52.35
CA GLU A 204 -19.53 -29.51 52.56
C GLU A 204 -19.10 -28.77 51.29
N GLU A 205 -20.09 -28.48 50.44
CA GLU A 205 -20.14 -27.16 49.81
C GLU A 205 -20.11 -26.12 50.93
N SER A 206 -19.10 -25.25 50.97
CA SER A 206 -19.27 -23.88 51.43
C SER A 206 -18.03 -23.02 51.22
N GLY A 207 -18.29 -21.85 50.66
CA GLY A 207 -17.92 -20.65 51.39
C GLY A 207 -16.68 -19.94 50.88
N SER A 208 -16.95 -18.86 50.16
CA SER A 208 -16.10 -17.68 50.04
C SER A 208 -15.35 -17.36 51.34
N GLY A 209 -14.02 -17.35 51.28
CA GLY A 209 -13.16 -16.78 52.32
C GLY A 209 -12.29 -15.68 51.73
N GLN A 210 -12.64 -14.43 52.03
CA GLN A 210 -11.91 -13.22 51.68
C GLN A 210 -10.44 -13.28 52.16
N ILE A 211 -9.54 -12.74 51.34
CA ILE A 211 -8.13 -12.51 51.68
C ILE A 211 -8.06 -11.31 52.64
N PRO A 212 -7.48 -11.43 53.85
CA PRO A 212 -7.20 -10.26 54.68
C PRO A 212 -5.92 -9.56 54.21
N ASP A 213 -6.03 -8.25 54.08
CA ASP A 213 -5.01 -7.30 53.65
C ASP A 213 -3.80 -7.27 54.60
N ALA A 214 -2.60 -7.30 54.03
CA ALA A 214 -1.34 -7.30 54.78
C ALA A 214 -0.81 -5.86 54.88
N SER A 215 -1.29 -5.12 55.89
CA SER A 215 -0.67 -3.88 56.32
C SER A 215 -0.58 -3.83 57.83
N SER A 216 0.66 -3.80 58.35
CA SER A 216 1.11 -2.97 59.49
C SER A 216 2.30 -3.62 60.21
N MET A 217 3.52 -3.26 59.79
CA MET A 217 4.68 -3.28 60.69
C MET A 217 5.10 -1.83 60.93
N HIS A 218 4.65 -1.32 62.08
CA HIS A 218 4.96 0.01 62.60
C HIS A 218 6.32 -0.05 63.32
N GLN A 219 7.34 0.66 62.82
CA GLN A 219 8.48 1.08 63.64
C GLN A 219 8.42 2.60 63.87
N ARG A 220 8.67 2.96 65.12
CA ARG A 220 8.37 4.26 65.75
C ARG A 220 9.43 5.33 65.42
N ARG A 221 8.92 6.51 65.05
CA ARG A 221 9.30 7.90 65.42
C ARG A 221 10.79 8.27 65.54
N LEU A 222 11.18 9.27 64.74
CA LEU A 222 11.66 10.55 65.27
C LEU A 222 10.99 11.71 64.52
N SER A 223 10.58 12.72 65.27
CA SER A 223 9.85 13.91 64.86
C SER A 223 10.78 15.12 64.92
N VAL A 224 10.85 15.93 63.87
CA VAL A 224 11.05 17.39 63.96
C VAL A 224 10.27 18.06 62.83
N ASN A 225 9.28 18.86 63.22
CA ASN A 225 8.54 19.79 62.37
C ASN A 225 9.40 21.00 62.02
N SER A 226 9.23 21.58 60.83
CA SER A 226 9.20 23.04 60.60
C SER A 226 8.67 23.33 59.18
N GLU A 227 7.40 23.72 59.12
CA GLU A 227 6.89 24.93 58.45
C GLU A 227 7.77 25.58 57.35
N LEU A 228 7.23 25.66 56.12
CA LEU A 228 6.87 26.91 55.40
C LEU A 228 6.77 26.62 53.89
N GLN A 229 5.57 26.83 53.33
CA GLN A 229 5.43 27.31 51.95
C GLN A 229 5.52 28.84 52.00
N PRO A 230 6.05 29.49 50.96
CA PRO A 230 5.12 30.16 50.06
C PRO A 230 5.48 30.08 48.57
N ASN A 231 4.41 30.21 47.78
CA ASN A 231 4.34 30.65 46.37
C ASN A 231 5.40 31.69 45.98
N LEU A 232 5.73 31.72 44.68
CA LEU A 232 5.55 32.91 43.84
C LEU A 232 5.73 32.55 42.35
N ASP A 233 4.73 32.94 41.57
CA ASP A 233 4.76 33.12 40.12
C ASP A 233 5.94 34.02 39.67
N LEU A 234 6.48 33.78 38.48
CA LEU A 234 6.55 34.84 37.45
C LEU A 234 6.94 34.29 36.07
N GLU A 235 6.17 34.73 35.07
CA GLU A 235 6.43 34.63 33.64
C GLU A 235 7.77 35.25 33.21
N ALA A 236 8.35 34.69 32.14
CA ALA A 236 8.69 35.41 30.90
C ALA A 236 8.94 34.40 29.77
#